data_AF-R4KAZ8-F1
#
_entry.id   AF-R4KAZ8-F1
#
_cell.length_a   1.000
_cell.length_b   1.000
_cell.length_c   1.000
_cell.angle_alpha   90.00
_cell.angle_beta   90.00
_cell.angle_gamma   90.00
#
_symmetry.space_group_name_H-M   'P 1'
#
loop_
_entity.id
_entity.type
_entity.pdbx_description
1 polymer ?
#
loop_
_entity_poly.entity_id
_entity_poly.type
_entity_poly.pdbx_seq_one_letter_code
_entity_poly.pdbx_strand_id
1 'polypeptide(L)'
;MDYLKIYDKNHNILDEIDIFNNDLTYGWTLNDIDTASFSIGLENNKCNEINLQFRNLIEICDGDTGIVKWGGQISGLNFNDQAVKVNCIDNLSLLKWRRMRAKTYTNLTYGSLFTQMINDANAITPSTIVTIGNIDNTAIATTRTVTNTEDLITNIQSFAADLNYDFNVDVDRKFNFYTRKGSDKPYYSLTYGGDADNIIKVPTLAQDIMSMANSIYSEISSPVLNATAQDDTSIGMYGLMEGTYSSSNSINS
;
A
#
# COMPACT_ATOMS: atom_id res chain seq x y z
N MET A 1 -0.69 4.90 -26.64
CA MET A 1 -0.24 3.56 -26.22
C MET A 1 0.80 3.77 -25.14
N ASP A 2 0.66 3.13 -23.98
CA ASP A 2 1.59 3.35 -22.87
C ASP A 2 3.02 2.94 -23.25
N TYR A 3 4.01 3.58 -22.64
CA TYR A 3 5.43 3.24 -22.78
C TYR A 3 6.07 3.10 -21.40
N LEU A 4 7.23 2.44 -21.35
CA LEU A 4 7.93 2.14 -20.10
C LEU A 4 9.22 2.94 -20.04
N LYS A 5 9.55 3.53 -18.90
CA LYS A 5 10.90 4.05 -18.63
C LYS A 5 11.60 3.11 -17.67
N ILE A 6 12.84 2.75 -17.99
CA ILE A 6 13.68 1.91 -17.16
C ILE A 6 14.78 2.77 -16.57
N TYR A 7 15.02 2.59 -15.28
CA TYR A 7 16.09 3.26 -14.56
C TYR A 7 16.95 2.25 -13.81
N ASP A 8 18.19 2.64 -13.53
CA ASP A 8 19.00 1.93 -12.55
C ASP A 8 18.42 2.11 -11.14
N LYS A 9 19.02 1.42 -10.17
CA LYS A 9 18.64 1.53 -8.74
C LYS A 9 18.75 2.95 -8.16
N ASN A 10 19.51 3.84 -8.80
CA ASN A 10 19.70 5.24 -8.38
C ASN A 10 18.76 6.20 -9.11
N HIS A 11 17.81 5.68 -9.91
CA HIS A 11 16.90 6.46 -10.75
C HIS A 11 17.58 7.23 -11.89
N ASN A 12 18.74 6.75 -12.37
CA ASN A 12 19.30 7.21 -13.64
C ASN A 12 18.62 6.45 -14.78
N ILE A 13 18.15 7.18 -15.80
CA ILE A 13 17.48 6.56 -16.95
C ILE A 13 18.45 5.64 -17.69
N LEU A 14 18.00 4.42 -17.98
CA LEU A 14 18.71 3.42 -18.78
C LEU A 14 18.15 3.40 -20.20
N ASP A 15 16.83 3.32 -20.32
CA ASP A 15 16.15 3.16 -21.61
C ASP A 15 14.66 3.51 -21.49
N GLU A 16 13.99 3.62 -22.64
CA GLU A 16 12.53 3.73 -22.75
C GLU A 16 12.02 2.62 -23.65
N ILE A 17 11.04 1.81 -23.25
CA ILE A 17 10.46 0.72 -24.06
C ILE A 17 9.07 1.15 -24.54
N ASP A 18 8.95 1.33 -25.85
CA ASP A 18 7.75 1.67 -26.59
C ASP A 18 7.18 0.47 -27.38
N ILE A 19 7.96 -0.60 -27.50
CA ILE A 19 7.60 -1.85 -28.18
C ILE A 19 7.68 -3.01 -27.18
N PHE A 20 6.53 -3.40 -26.66
CA PHE A 20 6.33 -4.60 -25.84
C PHE A 20 5.01 -5.26 -26.25
N ASN A 21 4.81 -6.51 -25.82
CA ASN A 21 3.60 -7.26 -26.15
C ASN A 21 2.37 -6.55 -25.55
N ASN A 22 1.20 -6.71 -26.18
CA ASN A 22 -0.04 -6.11 -25.70
C ASN A 22 -0.62 -6.92 -24.51
N ASP A 23 0.16 -7.09 -23.45
CA ASP A 23 -0.14 -7.89 -22.26
C ASP A 23 0.24 -7.19 -20.95
N LEU A 24 0.44 -5.86 -20.99
CA LEU A 24 0.72 -5.05 -19.80
C LEU A 24 -0.44 -5.13 -18.80
N THR A 25 -0.13 -5.56 -17.58
CA THR A 25 -1.05 -5.59 -16.44
C THR A 25 -0.40 -4.89 -15.25
N TYR A 26 -1.15 -4.07 -14.52
CA TYR A 26 -0.71 -3.47 -13.25
C TYR A 26 -1.91 -3.23 -12.32
N GLY A 27 -1.65 -3.20 -11.02
CA GLY A 27 -2.67 -2.96 -10.01
C GLY A 27 -2.28 -1.91 -8.97
N TRP A 28 -3.26 -1.54 -8.15
CA TRP A 28 -3.06 -0.84 -6.90
C TRP A 28 -3.94 -1.44 -5.82
N THR A 29 -3.33 -1.75 -4.69
CA THR A 29 -4.01 -2.22 -3.49
C THR A 29 -3.67 -1.27 -2.35
N LEU A 30 -4.69 -0.79 -1.64
CA LEU A 30 -4.47 0.13 -0.53
C LEU A 30 -3.67 -0.59 0.58
N ASN A 31 -2.62 0.07 1.08
CA ASN A 31 -1.75 -0.42 2.17
C ASN A 31 -0.97 -1.71 1.85
N ASP A 32 -0.93 -2.16 0.59
CA ASP A 32 -0.24 -3.37 0.19
C ASP A 32 0.65 -3.15 -1.04
N ILE A 33 1.60 -4.06 -1.24
CA ILE A 33 2.49 -4.07 -2.39
C ILE A 33 1.74 -4.67 -3.57
N ASP A 34 1.59 -3.90 -4.64
CA ASP A 34 1.01 -4.39 -5.88
C ASP A 34 2.08 -4.77 -6.91
N THR A 35 1.62 -5.36 -8.01
CA THR A 35 2.46 -5.93 -9.05
C THR A 35 2.15 -5.32 -10.41
N ALA A 36 3.13 -5.39 -11.30
CA ALA A 36 2.94 -5.18 -12.72
C ALA A 36 3.65 -6.28 -13.51
N SER A 37 3.17 -6.56 -14.72
CA SER A 37 3.86 -7.47 -15.63
C SER A 37 3.63 -7.10 -17.09
N PHE A 38 4.63 -7.35 -17.92
CA PHE A 38 4.59 -7.17 -19.38
C PHE A 38 5.57 -8.14 -20.03
N SER A 39 5.40 -8.44 -21.31
CA SER A 39 6.34 -9.26 -22.06
C SER A 39 7.09 -8.45 -23.13
N ILE A 40 8.37 -8.72 -23.31
CA ILE A 40 9.21 -8.15 -24.36
C ILE A 40 9.83 -9.27 -25.20
N GLY A 41 9.78 -9.14 -26.53
CA GLY A 41 10.38 -10.10 -27.45
C GLY A 41 11.90 -10.21 -27.26
N LEU A 42 12.45 -11.42 -27.35
CA LEU A 42 13.89 -11.68 -27.20
C LEU A 42 14.73 -11.01 -28.30
N GLU A 43 14.11 -10.76 -29.46
CA GLU A 43 14.68 -10.03 -30.59
C GLU A 43 14.76 -8.52 -30.37
N ASN A 44 14.06 -7.99 -29.36
CA ASN A 44 14.09 -6.57 -29.04
C ASN A 44 15.45 -6.22 -28.42
N ASN A 45 16.14 -5.21 -28.97
CA ASN A 45 17.45 -4.77 -28.46
C ASN A 45 17.40 -4.25 -27.01
N LYS A 46 16.22 -3.82 -26.54
CA LYS A 46 15.97 -3.41 -25.15
C LYS A 46 15.78 -4.58 -24.19
N CYS A 47 15.59 -5.82 -24.70
CA CYS A 47 15.58 -7.06 -23.93
C CYS A 47 17.01 -7.53 -23.63
N ASN A 48 17.72 -6.80 -22.78
CA ASN A 48 19.10 -7.09 -22.41
C ASN A 48 19.30 -7.09 -20.89
N GLU A 49 20.42 -7.66 -20.43
CA GLU A 49 20.72 -7.80 -18.99
C GLU A 49 20.83 -6.47 -18.26
N ILE A 50 21.22 -5.38 -18.94
CA ILE A 50 21.36 -4.06 -18.34
C ILE A 50 19.98 -3.48 -18.05
N ASN A 51 19.06 -3.54 -19.01
CA ASN A 51 17.71 -2.99 -18.88
C ASN A 51 16.82 -3.83 -17.97
N LEU A 52 16.88 -5.16 -18.10
CA LEU A 52 16.01 -6.09 -17.36
C LEU A 52 16.62 -6.58 -16.04
N GLN A 53 17.62 -5.87 -15.52
CA GLN A 53 18.30 -6.24 -14.28
C GLN A 53 17.34 -6.24 -13.09
N PHE A 54 17.49 -7.23 -12.20
CA PHE A 54 16.79 -7.24 -10.92
C PHE A 54 17.01 -5.92 -10.16
N ARG A 55 15.90 -5.34 -9.64
CA ARG A 55 15.83 -4.04 -8.96
C ARG A 55 16.06 -2.79 -9.80
N ASN A 56 16.17 -2.90 -11.13
CA ASN A 56 15.96 -1.71 -11.96
C ASN A 56 14.55 -1.18 -11.71
N LEU A 57 14.44 0.14 -11.66
CA LEU A 57 13.16 0.80 -11.48
C LEU A 57 12.46 0.88 -12.83
N ILE A 58 11.13 0.82 -12.79
CA ILE A 58 10.30 0.97 -13.97
C ILE A 58 9.17 1.95 -13.69
N GLU A 59 8.87 2.78 -14.68
CA GLU A 59 7.72 3.68 -14.68
C GLU A 59 6.86 3.39 -15.91
N ILE A 60 5.58 3.14 -15.69
CA ILE A 60 4.59 3.01 -16.76
C ILE A 60 4.04 4.40 -17.05
N CYS A 61 4.28 4.89 -18.26
CA CYS A 61 3.92 6.23 -18.69
C CYS A 61 2.74 6.19 -19.67
N ASP A 62 1.83 7.14 -19.52
CA ASP A 62 0.80 7.41 -20.51
C ASP A 62 1.44 7.84 -21.84
N GLY A 63 1.06 7.19 -22.94
CA GLY A 63 1.63 7.48 -24.26
C GLY A 63 1.38 8.89 -24.78
N ASP A 64 0.26 9.50 -24.38
CA ASP A 64 -0.20 10.76 -24.97
C ASP A 64 0.25 11.96 -24.13
N THR A 65 0.20 11.80 -22.80
CA THR A 65 0.51 12.87 -21.84
C THR A 65 1.90 12.76 -21.23
N GLY A 66 2.53 11.59 -21.29
CA GLY A 66 3.80 11.30 -20.61
C GLY A 66 3.68 11.21 -19.09
N ILE A 67 2.47 11.24 -18.53
CA ILE A 67 2.24 11.15 -17.08
C ILE A 67 2.54 9.74 -16.61
N VAL A 68 3.31 9.61 -15.53
CA VAL A 68 3.59 8.33 -14.89
C VAL A 68 2.31 7.84 -14.19
N LYS A 69 1.82 6.68 -14.62
CA LYS A 69 0.66 6.00 -14.03
C LYS A 69 1.08 5.15 -12.84
N TRP A 70 2.15 4.38 -13.02
CA TRP A 70 2.60 3.36 -12.06
C TRP A 70 4.12 3.34 -11.98
N GLY A 71 4.67 3.04 -10.80
CA GLY A 71 6.12 2.98 -10.57
C GLY A 71 6.48 1.83 -9.64
N GLY A 72 7.59 1.17 -9.93
CA GLY A 72 8.08 0.04 -9.15
C GLY A 72 9.46 -0.43 -9.57
N GLN A 73 9.78 -1.68 -9.28
CA GLN A 73 11.06 -2.29 -9.62
C GLN A 73 10.90 -3.71 -10.16
N ILE A 74 11.83 -4.12 -11.01
CA ILE A 74 11.90 -5.48 -11.56
C ILE A 74 12.20 -6.46 -10.42
N SER A 75 11.34 -7.46 -10.28
CA SER A 75 11.40 -8.48 -9.24
C SER A 75 11.71 -9.88 -9.76
N GLY A 76 11.50 -10.13 -11.06
CA GLY A 76 11.81 -11.41 -11.67
C GLY A 76 11.53 -11.43 -13.17
N LEU A 77 12.14 -12.39 -13.85
CA LEU A 77 12.01 -12.62 -15.28
C LEU A 77 11.56 -14.06 -15.51
N ASN A 78 10.56 -14.26 -16.37
CA ASN A 78 10.10 -15.57 -16.80
C ASN A 78 10.30 -15.68 -18.32
N PHE A 79 11.15 -16.61 -18.75
CA PHE A 79 11.46 -16.81 -20.16
C PHE A 79 10.42 -17.73 -20.79
N ASN A 80 9.80 -17.25 -21.86
CA ASN A 80 8.97 -18.03 -22.78
C ASN A 80 9.67 -18.00 -24.14
N ASP A 81 9.63 -19.07 -24.94
CA ASP A 81 10.52 -19.29 -26.11
C ASP A 81 10.86 -18.06 -26.99
N GLN A 82 9.93 -17.12 -27.19
CA GLN A 82 10.14 -15.92 -28.01
C GLN A 82 10.13 -14.59 -27.22
N ALA A 83 9.85 -14.60 -25.92
CA ALA A 83 9.70 -13.38 -25.12
C ALA A 83 10.05 -13.58 -23.64
N VAL A 84 10.51 -12.52 -23.00
CA VAL A 84 10.70 -12.48 -21.54
C VAL A 84 9.50 -11.77 -20.92
N LYS A 85 8.79 -12.46 -20.03
CA LYS A 85 7.81 -11.83 -19.14
C LYS A 85 8.55 -11.22 -17.95
N VAL A 86 8.48 -9.90 -17.84
CA VAL A 86 9.05 -9.11 -16.76
C VAL A 86 8.00 -8.95 -15.67
N ASN A 87 8.35 -9.30 -14.43
CA ASN A 87 7.49 -9.13 -13.26
C ASN A 87 8.04 -8.02 -12.38
N CYS A 88 7.18 -7.09 -12.01
CA CYS A 88 7.51 -5.92 -11.23
C CYS A 88 6.66 -5.86 -9.97
N ILE A 89 7.20 -5.20 -8.95
CA ILE A 89 6.51 -4.87 -7.70
C ILE A 89 6.59 -3.36 -7.49
N ASP A 90 5.56 -2.75 -6.94
CA ASP A 90 5.45 -1.28 -6.85
C ASP A 90 6.51 -0.63 -5.95
N ASN A 91 6.52 0.70 -5.90
CA ASN A 91 7.47 1.47 -5.08
C ASN A 91 7.35 1.21 -3.56
N LEU A 92 6.22 0.69 -3.06
CA LEU A 92 6.10 0.37 -1.63
C LEU A 92 7.06 -0.76 -1.24
N SER A 93 7.35 -1.66 -2.18
CA SER A 93 8.32 -2.74 -2.00
C SER A 93 9.75 -2.26 -1.72
N LEU A 94 10.09 -0.99 -2.00
CA LEU A 94 11.38 -0.40 -1.62
C LEU A 94 11.58 -0.38 -0.10
N LEU A 95 10.50 -0.44 0.69
CA LEU A 95 10.54 -0.55 2.14
C LEU A 95 10.64 -2.01 2.63
N LYS A 96 10.39 -3.01 1.77
CA LYS A 96 10.26 -4.43 2.16
C LYS A 96 11.53 -5.05 2.72
N TRP A 97 12.68 -4.72 2.15
CA TRP A 97 13.97 -5.31 2.54
C TRP A 97 14.79 -4.40 3.45
N ARG A 98 14.11 -3.52 4.18
CA ARG A 98 14.76 -2.58 5.11
C ARG A 98 14.60 -3.10 6.53
N ARG A 99 15.71 -3.53 7.11
CA ARG A 99 15.75 -3.94 8.51
C ARG A 99 15.70 -2.73 9.43
N MET A 100 14.94 -2.87 10.51
CA MET A 100 14.91 -1.87 11.56
C MET A 100 16.08 -2.06 12.53
N ARG A 101 16.42 -1.00 13.28
CA ARG A 101 17.25 -1.12 14.48
C ARG A 101 16.35 -1.18 15.69
N ALA A 102 16.76 -1.94 16.69
CA ALA A 102 16.05 -2.00 17.95
C ALA A 102 15.92 -0.58 18.54
N LYS A 103 14.68 -0.11 18.72
CA LYS A 103 14.37 1.25 19.16
C LYS A 103 12.97 1.31 19.72
N THR A 104 12.76 2.17 20.70
CA THR A 104 11.43 2.57 21.16
C THR A 104 11.15 3.99 20.67
N TYR A 105 10.03 4.16 19.98
CA TYR A 105 9.46 5.42 19.55
C TYR A 105 8.40 5.83 20.57
N THR A 106 8.71 6.81 21.41
CA THR A 106 7.83 7.20 22.53
C THR A 106 6.98 8.40 22.17
N ASN A 107 5.66 8.30 22.39
CA ASN A 107 4.70 9.40 22.28
C ASN A 107 4.76 10.17 20.94
N LEU A 108 4.65 9.44 19.82
CA LEU A 108 4.60 10.02 18.48
C LEU A 108 3.23 9.78 17.84
N THR A 109 2.68 10.76 17.12
CA THR A 109 1.54 10.51 16.22
C THR A 109 1.92 9.48 15.16
N TYR A 110 0.97 8.68 14.65
CA TYR A 110 1.30 7.65 13.64
C TYR A 110 2.02 8.23 12.40
N GLY A 111 1.62 9.42 11.95
CA GLY A 111 2.33 10.13 10.87
C GLY A 111 3.78 10.45 11.22
N SER A 112 4.04 10.95 12.45
CA SER A 112 5.39 11.23 12.94
C SER A 112 6.20 9.94 13.18
N LEU A 113 5.56 8.88 13.67
CA LEU A 113 6.15 7.57 13.88
C LEU A 113 6.67 7.00 12.55
N PHE A 114 5.83 6.92 11.52
CA PHE A 114 6.25 6.40 10.21
C PHE A 114 7.31 7.27 9.55
N THR A 115 7.19 8.59 9.68
CA THR A 115 8.24 9.52 9.24
C THR A 115 9.58 9.20 9.90
N GLN A 116 9.61 9.01 11.22
CA GLN A 116 10.82 8.69 11.94
C GLN A 116 11.37 7.30 11.57
N MET A 117 10.51 6.29 11.43
CA MET A 117 10.91 4.93 11.03
C MET A 117 11.58 4.92 9.65
N ILE A 118 11.03 5.67 8.69
CA ILE A 118 11.60 5.80 7.33
C ILE A 118 12.94 6.54 7.37
N ASN A 119 13.02 7.64 8.13
CA ASN A 119 14.27 8.39 8.29
C ASN A 119 15.38 7.56 8.96
N ASP A 120 15.04 6.79 9.99
CA ASP A 120 15.97 5.89 10.66
C ASP A 120 16.48 4.80 9.69
N ALA A 121 15.60 4.24 8.85
CA ALA A 121 16.00 3.28 7.83
C ALA A 121 16.90 3.92 6.74
N ASN A 122 16.58 5.16 6.32
CA ASN A 122 17.36 5.94 5.36
C ASN A 122 18.78 6.24 5.85
N ALA A 123 18.96 6.48 7.16
CA ALA A 123 20.27 6.70 7.75
C ALA A 123 21.18 5.46 7.68
N ILE A 124 20.63 4.25 7.50
CA ILE A 124 21.39 2.99 7.47
C ILE A 124 21.76 2.61 6.03
N THR A 125 20.82 2.75 5.10
CA THR A 125 21.02 2.34 3.69
C THR A 125 20.49 3.43 2.76
N PRO A 126 21.35 4.34 2.28
CA PRO A 126 20.95 5.51 1.50
C PRO A 126 20.61 5.22 0.03
N SER A 127 20.81 4.00 -0.47
CA SER A 127 20.90 3.73 -1.93
C SER A 127 19.57 3.61 -2.68
N THR A 128 18.42 3.65 -1.99
CA THR A 128 17.08 3.62 -2.61
C THR A 128 16.14 4.42 -1.72
N ILE A 129 16.11 5.75 -1.90
CA ILE A 129 15.49 6.67 -0.95
C ILE A 129 14.00 6.81 -1.26
N VAL A 130 13.17 6.15 -0.46
CA VAL A 130 11.81 6.63 -0.22
C VAL A 130 11.92 7.87 0.68
N THR A 131 11.43 9.00 0.18
CA THR A 131 11.39 10.27 0.92
C THR A 131 10.02 10.47 1.58
N ILE A 132 9.88 11.52 2.38
CA ILE A 132 8.62 11.83 3.05
C ILE A 132 7.78 12.74 2.14
N GLY A 133 6.53 12.35 1.91
CA GLY A 133 5.52 13.11 1.19
C GLY A 133 4.50 13.74 2.12
N ASN A 134 3.22 13.58 1.78
CA ASN A 134 2.11 14.07 2.59
C ASN A 134 1.92 13.23 3.86
N ILE A 135 1.99 13.87 5.02
CA ILE A 135 1.80 13.21 6.31
C ILE A 135 0.65 13.90 7.05
N ASP A 136 -0.44 13.16 7.23
CA ASP A 136 -1.50 13.56 8.13
C ASP A 136 -1.03 13.46 9.60
N ASN A 137 -1.00 14.61 10.28
CA ASN A 137 -0.57 14.71 11.67
C ASN A 137 -1.73 14.70 12.68
N THR A 138 -2.97 14.48 12.22
CA THR A 138 -4.16 14.43 13.10
C THR A 138 -4.36 13.07 13.77
N ALA A 139 -3.57 12.06 13.39
CA ALA A 139 -3.60 10.74 14.00
C ALA A 139 -3.20 10.79 15.49
N ILE A 140 -3.75 9.87 16.28
CA ILE A 140 -3.44 9.78 17.72
C ILE A 140 -1.96 9.43 17.97
N ALA A 141 -1.46 9.80 19.15
CA ALA A 141 -0.13 9.43 19.60
C ALA A 141 -0.05 7.98 20.07
N THR A 142 1.11 7.35 19.90
CA THR A 142 1.40 5.99 20.32
C THR A 142 2.85 5.83 20.76
N THR A 143 3.13 4.73 21.45
CA THR A 143 4.47 4.26 21.77
C THR A 143 4.69 2.89 21.15
N ARG A 144 5.73 2.74 20.33
CA ARG A 144 6.04 1.50 19.63
C ARG A 144 7.49 1.10 19.83
N THR A 145 7.72 -0.18 20.09
CA THR A 145 9.06 -0.76 20.14
C THR A 145 9.22 -1.70 18.98
N VAL A 146 10.36 -1.61 18.31
CA VAL A 146 10.76 -2.50 17.22
C VAL A 146 12.05 -3.20 17.58
N THR A 147 12.27 -4.39 17.01
CA THR A 147 13.49 -5.17 17.19
C THR A 147 14.36 -5.14 15.94
N ASN A 148 15.62 -5.58 16.05
CA ASN A 148 16.56 -5.60 14.92
C ASN A 148 16.29 -6.72 13.90
N THR A 149 15.40 -7.65 14.22
CA THR A 149 14.97 -8.73 13.32
C THR A 149 13.78 -8.34 12.46
N GLU A 150 13.08 -7.25 12.79
CA GLU A 150 11.88 -6.85 12.07
C GLU A 150 12.17 -6.08 10.78
N ASP A 151 11.26 -6.24 9.82
CA ASP A 151 11.24 -5.51 8.56
C ASP A 151 10.35 -4.27 8.67
N LEU A 152 10.81 -3.17 8.07
CA LEU A 152 10.14 -1.87 8.13
C LEU A 152 8.70 -1.93 7.63
N ILE A 153 8.47 -2.52 6.46
CA ILE A 153 7.12 -2.54 5.86
C ILE A 153 6.13 -3.32 6.72
N THR A 154 6.55 -4.44 7.31
CA THR A 154 5.70 -5.29 8.15
C THR A 154 5.24 -4.52 9.39
N ASN A 155 6.14 -3.77 10.01
CA ASN A 155 5.79 -2.90 11.14
C ASN A 155 4.87 -1.74 10.72
N ILE A 156 5.14 -1.08 9.57
CA ILE A 156 4.24 -0.03 9.06
C ILE A 156 2.84 -0.58 8.82
N GLN A 157 2.71 -1.73 8.14
CA GLN A 157 1.44 -2.41 7.89
C GLN A 157 0.72 -2.76 9.19
N SER A 158 1.43 -3.39 10.14
CA SER A 158 0.86 -3.77 11.43
C SER A 158 0.38 -2.56 12.23
N PHE A 159 1.16 -1.48 12.27
CA PHE A 159 0.80 -0.29 13.05
C PHE A 159 -0.29 0.53 12.35
N ALA A 160 -0.33 0.54 11.01
CA ALA A 160 -1.42 1.19 10.29
C ALA A 160 -2.76 0.47 10.52
N ALA A 161 -2.73 -0.86 10.68
CA ALA A 161 -3.92 -1.66 10.94
C ALA A 161 -4.59 -1.37 12.29
N ASP A 162 -3.88 -0.79 13.27
CA ASP A 162 -4.43 -0.49 14.61
C ASP A 162 -5.72 0.34 14.56
N LEU A 163 -5.81 1.27 13.61
CA LEU A 163 -6.97 2.16 13.41
C LEU A 163 -7.40 2.22 11.94
N ASN A 164 -6.99 1.23 11.15
CA ASN A 164 -7.18 1.17 9.70
C ASN A 164 -6.67 2.43 8.99
N TYR A 165 -5.49 2.92 9.32
CA TYR A 165 -4.91 4.06 8.60
C TYR A 165 -4.45 3.69 7.20
N ASP A 166 -4.36 4.70 6.34
CA ASP A 166 -4.00 4.53 4.94
C ASP A 166 -2.61 5.11 4.65
N PHE A 167 -1.84 4.41 3.83
CA PHE A 167 -0.53 4.85 3.38
C PHE A 167 -0.25 4.35 1.96
N ASN A 168 0.69 5.02 1.30
CA ASN A 168 1.26 4.53 0.04
C ASN A 168 2.66 5.11 -0.18
N VAL A 169 3.37 4.56 -1.15
CA VAL A 169 4.52 5.21 -1.77
C VAL A 169 4.12 5.58 -3.19
N ASP A 170 4.21 6.86 -3.54
CA ASP A 170 3.83 7.32 -4.87
C ASP A 170 4.93 7.10 -5.93
N VAL A 171 4.66 7.54 -7.16
CA VAL A 171 5.56 7.43 -8.30
C VAL A 171 6.87 8.21 -8.09
N ASP A 172 6.84 9.29 -7.31
CA ASP A 172 8.01 10.08 -6.90
C ASP A 172 8.80 9.43 -5.75
N ARG A 173 8.40 8.22 -5.33
CA ARG A 173 8.95 7.50 -4.17
C ARG A 173 8.82 8.31 -2.88
N LYS A 174 7.73 9.05 -2.72
CA LYS A 174 7.38 9.69 -1.46
C LYS A 174 6.41 8.80 -0.70
N PHE A 175 6.75 8.50 0.55
CA PHE A 175 5.83 7.87 1.48
C PHE A 175 4.81 8.88 1.94
N ASN A 176 3.53 8.53 1.80
CA ASN A 176 2.42 9.35 2.26
C ASN A 176 1.60 8.57 3.29
N PHE A 177 1.09 9.28 4.28
CA PHE A 177 0.25 8.77 5.35
C PHE A 177 -1.04 9.60 5.46
N TYR A 178 -2.16 8.92 5.66
CA TYR A 178 -3.49 9.49 5.74
C TYR A 178 -4.28 8.81 6.85
N THR A 179 -5.09 9.58 7.59
CA THR A 179 -6.09 8.97 8.48
C THR A 179 -7.13 8.16 7.71
N ARG A 180 -7.58 8.71 6.57
CA ARG A 180 -8.37 8.03 5.52
C ARG A 180 -7.99 8.61 4.17
N LYS A 181 -7.73 7.75 3.19
CA LYS A 181 -7.45 8.15 1.81
C LYS A 181 -8.70 7.95 0.96
N GLY A 182 -9.20 9.04 0.39
CA GLY A 182 -10.35 8.98 -0.50
C GLY A 182 -11.05 10.33 -0.59
N SER A 183 -11.94 10.44 -1.57
CA SER A 183 -12.88 11.55 -1.69
C SER A 183 -14.13 11.01 -2.38
N ASP A 184 -15.29 11.51 -2.00
CA ASP A 184 -16.54 11.14 -2.65
C ASP A 184 -16.49 11.50 -4.14
N LYS A 185 -16.96 10.58 -4.97
CA LYS A 185 -17.07 10.74 -6.42
C LYS A 185 -18.55 10.79 -6.81
N PRO A 186 -19.23 11.93 -6.63
CA PRO A 186 -20.70 12.00 -6.68
C PRO A 186 -21.29 11.64 -8.05
N TYR A 187 -20.52 11.71 -9.13
CA TYR A 187 -20.95 11.38 -10.49
C TYR A 187 -20.78 9.90 -10.86
N TYR A 188 -20.22 9.09 -9.97
CA TYR A 188 -20.01 7.67 -10.18
C TYR A 188 -20.80 6.90 -9.13
N SER A 189 -21.71 6.03 -9.57
CA SER A 189 -22.45 5.13 -8.69
C SER A 189 -22.29 3.70 -9.18
N LEU A 190 -22.13 2.77 -8.25
CA LEU A 190 -22.26 1.34 -8.54
C LEU A 190 -23.69 0.93 -8.20
N THR A 191 -24.40 0.41 -9.19
CA THR A 191 -25.82 0.01 -9.08
C THR A 191 -25.91 -1.48 -9.34
N TYR A 192 -26.61 -2.20 -8.46
CA TYR A 192 -26.85 -3.64 -8.56
C TYR A 192 -28.34 -3.94 -8.71
N GLY A 193 -28.71 -4.81 -9.64
CA GLY A 193 -30.07 -5.36 -9.70
C GLY A 193 -31.15 -4.45 -10.30
N GLY A 194 -30.80 -3.61 -11.28
CA GLY A 194 -31.75 -2.76 -12.02
C GLY A 194 -31.32 -2.49 -13.46
N ASP A 195 -32.08 -1.64 -14.19
CA ASP A 195 -31.82 -1.34 -15.60
C ASP A 195 -30.48 -0.62 -15.85
N ALA A 196 -29.91 -0.02 -14.80
CA ALA A 196 -28.61 0.65 -14.81
C ALA A 196 -27.51 -0.19 -14.11
N ASP A 197 -27.69 -1.51 -14.01
CA ASP A 197 -26.70 -2.40 -13.40
C ASP A 197 -25.35 -2.27 -14.10
N ASN A 198 -24.33 -1.90 -13.33
CA ASN A 198 -22.96 -1.73 -13.80
C ASN A 198 -21.96 -2.56 -12.98
N ILE A 199 -22.46 -3.53 -12.20
CA ILE A 199 -21.64 -4.46 -11.45
C ILE A 199 -21.49 -5.76 -12.24
N ILE A 200 -20.26 -6.03 -12.68
CA ILE A 200 -19.93 -7.17 -13.56
C ILE A 200 -20.03 -8.52 -12.83
N LYS A 201 -19.86 -8.51 -11.50
CA LYS A 201 -19.92 -9.71 -10.66
C LYS A 201 -20.64 -9.38 -9.36
N VAL A 202 -21.67 -10.15 -9.04
CA VAL A 202 -22.44 -10.02 -7.79
C VAL A 202 -21.48 -9.90 -6.61
N PRO A 203 -21.56 -8.84 -5.79
CA PRO A 203 -20.73 -8.71 -4.63
C PRO A 203 -21.05 -9.85 -3.68
N THR A 204 -20.07 -10.71 -3.43
CA THR A 204 -20.18 -11.73 -2.38
C THR A 204 -19.87 -11.04 -1.06
N LEU A 205 -20.75 -11.20 -0.06
CA LEU A 205 -20.46 -10.80 1.31
C LEU A 205 -19.18 -11.51 1.76
N ALA A 206 -18.09 -10.75 1.90
CA ALA A 206 -16.82 -11.26 2.39
C ALA A 206 -16.79 -11.38 3.93
N GLN A 207 -17.80 -10.84 4.62
CA GLN A 207 -17.95 -10.92 6.06
C GLN A 207 -18.99 -11.96 6.45
N ASP A 208 -18.63 -12.79 7.43
CA ASP A 208 -19.58 -13.59 8.18
C ASP A 208 -20.51 -12.64 8.95
N ILE A 209 -21.83 -12.80 8.81
CA ILE A 209 -22.81 -11.98 9.54
C ILE A 209 -22.58 -12.05 11.06
N MET A 210 -21.95 -13.13 11.55
CA MET A 210 -21.56 -13.33 12.95
C MET A 210 -20.43 -12.41 13.42
N SER A 211 -19.76 -11.71 12.51
CA SER A 211 -18.71 -10.71 12.78
C SER A 211 -19.18 -9.26 12.64
N MET A 212 -20.46 -9.05 12.31
CA MET A 212 -21.07 -7.73 12.23
C MET A 212 -21.70 -7.37 13.58
N ALA A 213 -20.96 -6.66 14.42
CA ALA A 213 -21.50 -6.03 15.61
C ALA A 213 -21.99 -4.61 15.28
N ASN A 214 -23.21 -4.26 15.69
CA ASN A 214 -23.76 -2.90 15.61
C ASN A 214 -23.87 -2.21 16.97
N SER A 215 -23.41 -2.90 18.02
CA SER A 215 -23.12 -2.35 19.34
C SER A 215 -21.84 -2.97 19.87
N ILE A 216 -20.90 -2.13 20.31
CA ILE A 216 -19.62 -2.57 20.86
C ILE A 216 -19.40 -1.91 22.21
N TYR A 217 -18.99 -2.72 23.19
CA TYR A 217 -18.70 -2.28 24.55
C TYR A 217 -17.32 -2.79 24.99
N SER A 218 -16.58 -1.93 25.70
CA SER A 218 -15.30 -2.27 26.32
C SER A 218 -15.19 -1.70 27.72
N GLU A 219 -14.64 -2.50 28.63
CA GLU A 219 -14.05 -2.05 29.90
C GLU A 219 -12.59 -2.47 29.91
N ILE A 220 -11.66 -1.51 30.01
CA ILE A 220 -10.23 -1.80 30.17
C ILE A 220 -9.86 -1.53 31.64
N SER A 221 -9.21 -2.47 32.33
CA SER A 221 -8.93 -2.30 33.75
C SER A 221 -7.83 -1.26 34.04
N SER A 222 -8.19 -0.24 34.84
CA SER A 222 -7.39 0.75 35.57
C SER A 222 -6.34 1.60 34.81
N PRO A 223 -6.60 2.90 34.57
CA PRO A 223 -7.90 3.57 34.78
C PRO A 223 -8.98 2.92 33.89
N VAL A 224 -10.19 2.76 34.44
CA VAL A 224 -11.30 2.16 33.69
C VAL A 224 -11.75 3.13 32.60
N LEU A 225 -11.40 2.81 31.36
CA LEU A 225 -11.87 3.51 30.17
C LEU A 225 -13.03 2.71 29.57
N ASN A 226 -14.19 3.34 29.52
CA ASN A 226 -15.38 2.79 28.89
C ASN A 226 -15.59 3.48 27.54
N ALA A 227 -15.75 2.70 26.49
CA ALA A 227 -16.14 3.19 25.17
C ALA A 227 -17.36 2.40 24.69
N THR A 228 -18.31 3.13 24.11
CA THR A 228 -19.52 2.55 23.52
C THR A 228 -19.73 3.18 22.16
N ALA A 229 -19.94 2.34 21.15
CA ALA A 229 -20.31 2.75 19.81
C ALA A 229 -21.55 1.95 19.40
N GLN A 230 -22.57 2.65 18.89
CA GLN A 230 -23.86 2.09 18.48
C GLN A 230 -24.29 2.67 17.14
N ASP A 231 -24.86 1.83 16.27
CA ASP A 231 -25.54 2.25 15.04
C ASP A 231 -27.04 1.99 15.18
N ASP A 232 -27.76 3.00 15.68
CA ASP A 232 -29.21 2.94 15.91
C ASP A 232 -30.00 2.63 14.62
N THR A 233 -29.49 3.02 13.46
CA THR A 233 -30.15 2.76 12.16
C THR A 233 -30.06 1.28 11.81
N SER A 234 -28.87 0.68 11.95
CA SER A 234 -28.68 -0.75 11.77
C SER A 234 -29.45 -1.57 12.82
N ILE A 235 -29.44 -1.14 14.09
CA ILE A 235 -30.19 -1.79 15.17
C ILE A 235 -31.70 -1.77 14.86
N GLY A 236 -32.23 -0.63 14.40
CA GLY A 236 -33.64 -0.52 14.02
C GLY A 236 -34.04 -1.40 12.83
N MET A 237 -33.12 -1.61 11.89
CA MET A 237 -33.38 -2.37 10.65
C MET A 237 -33.16 -3.89 10.82
N TYR A 238 -32.13 -4.28 11.57
CA TYR A 238 -31.62 -5.66 11.63
C TYR A 238 -31.61 -6.26 13.04
N GLY A 239 -31.91 -5.47 14.08
CA GLY A 239 -31.84 -5.89 15.48
C GLY A 239 -30.45 -5.70 16.09
N LEU A 240 -30.34 -5.86 17.41
CA LEU A 240 -29.10 -5.70 18.16
C LEU A 240 -28.16 -6.90 17.92
N MET A 241 -26.92 -6.62 17.51
CA MET A 241 -25.83 -7.58 17.37
C MET A 241 -24.64 -7.05 18.17
N GLU A 242 -24.31 -7.73 19.27
CA GLU A 242 -23.26 -7.30 20.21
C GLU A 242 -21.91 -7.87 19.82
N GLY A 243 -20.90 -7.01 19.78
CA GLY A 243 -19.51 -7.38 19.59
C GLY A 243 -18.68 -7.11 20.82
N THR A 244 -17.69 -7.97 21.06
CA THR A 244 -16.65 -7.72 22.05
C THR A 244 -15.52 -6.90 21.44
N TYR A 245 -15.23 -5.75 22.05
CA TYR A 245 -14.01 -5.00 21.74
C TYR A 245 -12.82 -5.67 22.44
N SER A 246 -11.84 -6.15 21.68
CA SER A 246 -10.52 -6.45 22.23
C SER A 246 -9.63 -5.24 22.04
N SER A 247 -9.35 -4.49 23.11
CA SER A 247 -8.30 -3.47 23.05
C SER A 247 -6.97 -4.15 22.69
N SER A 248 -6.22 -3.61 21.74
CA SER A 248 -4.81 -3.94 21.61
C SER A 248 -4.13 -3.62 22.94
N ASN A 249 -3.72 -4.64 23.69
CA ASN A 249 -2.99 -4.50 24.96
C ASN A 249 -1.61 -3.85 24.68
N SER A 250 -1.57 -2.52 24.56
CA SER A 250 -0.37 -1.66 24.69
C SER A 250 -0.67 -0.23 24.23
N ILE A 251 -1.39 0.52 25.05
CA ILE A 251 -1.15 1.97 25.15
C ILE A 251 -0.71 2.19 26.60
N ASN A 252 0.58 1.95 26.87
CA ASN A 252 1.17 2.39 28.13
C ASN A 252 1.29 3.91 28.07
N SER A 253 0.51 4.57 28.92
CA SER A 253 0.65 5.99 29.29
C SER A 253 2.02 6.28 29.89
#